data_AF-A0A8G2AII3-F1
#
_entry.id   AF-A0A8G2AII3-F1
#
_cell.length_a   1.000
_cell.length_b   1.000
_cell.length_c   1.000
_cell.angle_alpha   90.00
_cell.angle_beta   90.00
_cell.angle_gamma   90.00
#
_symmetry.space_group_name_H-M   'P 1'
#
loop_
_entity.id
_entity.type
_entity.pdbx_description
1 polymer ?
#
loop_
_entity_poly.entity_id
_entity_poly.type
_entity_poly.pdbx_seq_one_letter_code
_entity_poly.pdbx_strand_id
1 'polypeptide(L)'
;MKLSLWTGAALLLCSTTVLAAPDSCERVKNDIQQKIMNNGVPETAFSLAIVPNDQADQPGAQVVGHCANDTFKITYTRNSASPAENDAQ
;
A
#
# COMPACT_ATOMS: atom_id res chain seq x y z
N MET A 1 24.93 -26.66 -42.90
CA MET A 1 25.99 -26.55 -41.87
C MET A 1 25.31 -26.52 -40.51
N LYS A 2 25.57 -27.56 -39.70
CA LYS A 2 25.39 -27.76 -38.25
C LYS A 2 24.38 -26.88 -37.46
N LEU A 3 23.30 -27.53 -36.98
CA LEU A 3 22.64 -27.17 -35.72
C LEU A 3 23.66 -27.36 -34.59
N SER A 4 23.92 -26.32 -33.81
CA SER A 4 24.63 -26.42 -32.54
C SER A 4 23.73 -25.90 -31.43
N LEU A 5 23.14 -26.84 -30.68
CA LEU A 5 22.61 -26.61 -29.33
C LEU A 5 23.76 -26.17 -28.42
N TRP A 6 23.53 -25.14 -27.60
CA TRP A 6 23.91 -25.08 -26.17
C TRP A 6 23.31 -23.80 -25.58
N THR A 7 22.15 -23.89 -24.90
CA THR A 7 22.06 -24.03 -23.43
C THR A 7 22.94 -23.03 -22.69
N GLY A 8 22.42 -21.81 -22.54
CA GLY A 8 22.76 -20.89 -21.46
C GLY A 8 21.45 -20.40 -20.88
N ALA A 9 20.93 -21.10 -19.88
CA ALA A 9 19.69 -20.76 -19.21
C ALA A 9 19.74 -19.30 -18.74
N ALA A 10 18.78 -18.50 -19.22
CA ALA A 10 18.58 -17.13 -18.80
C ALA A 10 18.26 -17.11 -17.31
N LEU A 11 19.26 -16.87 -16.47
CA LEU A 11 19.05 -16.48 -15.08
C LEU A 11 18.75 -14.98 -15.06
N LEU A 12 17.60 -14.60 -15.61
CA LEU A 12 17.03 -13.30 -15.31
C LEU A 12 16.54 -13.38 -13.87
N LEU A 13 17.36 -12.81 -13.00
CA LEU A 13 17.08 -12.52 -11.61
C LEU A 13 15.64 -11.99 -11.51
N CYS A 14 14.73 -12.81 -10.98
CA CYS A 14 13.51 -12.28 -10.40
C CYS A 14 13.97 -11.42 -9.23
N SER A 15 14.21 -10.13 -9.49
CA SER A 15 14.25 -9.11 -8.44
C SER A 15 12.87 -9.11 -7.81
N THR A 16 12.70 -9.98 -6.82
CA THR A 16 11.62 -9.85 -5.86
C THR A 16 11.89 -8.51 -5.17
N THR A 17 11.26 -7.46 -5.68
CA THR A 17 11.07 -6.24 -4.91
C THR A 17 10.21 -6.65 -3.72
N VAL A 18 10.88 -7.09 -2.64
CA VAL A 18 10.31 -7.07 -1.31
C VAL A 18 9.85 -5.63 -1.13
N LEU A 19 8.55 -5.41 -1.30
CA LEU A 19 7.87 -4.16 -1.01
C LEU A 19 7.82 -4.03 0.51
N ALA A 20 8.99 -3.91 1.14
CA ALA A 20 9.09 -3.27 2.43
C ALA A 20 8.86 -1.79 2.15
N ALA A 21 7.72 -1.26 2.58
CA ALA A 21 7.54 0.19 2.60
C ALA A 21 8.75 0.80 3.31
N PRO A 22 9.36 1.87 2.78
CA PRO A 22 10.56 2.44 3.39
C PRO A 22 10.25 2.84 4.84
N ASP A 23 11.19 2.62 5.77
CA ASP A 23 11.07 2.90 7.22
C ASP A 23 10.48 4.30 7.52
N SER A 24 10.75 5.27 6.65
CA SER A 24 10.16 6.61 6.73
C SER A 24 8.63 6.63 6.59
N CYS A 25 8.06 5.80 5.71
CA CYS A 25 6.61 5.67 5.55
C CYS A 25 5.94 5.04 6.77
N GLU A 26 6.58 4.07 7.42
CA GLU A 26 6.05 3.46 8.64
C GLU A 26 5.97 4.46 9.79
N ARG A 27 6.98 5.32 9.95
CA ARG A 27 6.93 6.40 10.94
C ARG A 27 5.80 7.38 10.67
N VAL A 28 5.62 7.81 9.42
CA VAL A 28 4.52 8.73 9.05
C VAL A 28 3.16 8.07 9.28
N LYS A 29 2.99 6.80 8.88
CA LYS A 29 1.77 6.02 9.16
C LYS A 29 1.46 6.01 10.66
N ASN A 30 2.46 5.76 11.51
CA ASN A 30 2.28 5.73 12.96
C ASN A 30 1.93 7.11 13.53
N ASP A 31 2.57 8.20 13.08
CA ASP A 31 2.19 9.57 13.48
C ASP A 31 0.73 9.88 13.15
N ILE A 32 0.29 9.54 11.94
CA ILE A 32 -1.11 9.72 11.50
C ILE A 32 -2.04 8.86 12.37
N GLN A 33 -1.69 7.60 12.63
CA GLN A 33 -2.46 6.71 13.49
C GLN A 33 -2.64 7.31 14.90
N GLN A 34 -1.56 7.77 15.51
CA GLN A 34 -1.59 8.39 16.83
C GLN A 34 -2.43 9.67 16.83
N LYS A 35 -2.33 10.50 15.78
CA LYS A 35 -3.20 11.67 15.63
C LYS A 35 -4.67 11.29 15.55
N ILE A 36 -5.03 10.27 14.76
CA ILE A 36 -6.41 9.79 14.64
C ILE A 36 -6.92 9.29 16.00
N MET A 37 -6.11 8.52 16.73
CA MET A 37 -6.43 8.04 18.08
C MET A 37 -6.58 9.17 19.09
N ASN A 38 -5.72 10.19 19.04
CA ASN A 38 -5.80 11.37 19.88
C ASN A 38 -7.07 12.21 19.61
N ASN A 39 -7.64 12.13 18.41
CA ASN A 39 -8.93 12.74 18.08
C ASN A 39 -10.14 11.88 18.55
N GLY A 40 -9.89 10.75 19.23
CA GLY A 40 -10.93 9.90 19.82
C GLY A 40 -11.40 8.76 18.93
N VAL A 41 -10.74 8.50 17.79
CA VAL A 41 -11.07 7.36 16.93
C VAL A 41 -10.25 6.14 17.37
N PRO A 42 -10.87 5.04 17.82
CA PRO A 42 -10.13 3.86 18.27
C PRO A 42 -9.43 3.17 17.09
N GLU A 43 -8.27 2.56 17.34
CA GLU A 43 -7.49 1.84 16.30
C GLU A 43 -8.31 0.77 15.56
N THR A 44 -9.27 0.15 16.24
CA THR A 44 -10.13 -0.88 15.63
C THR A 44 -11.20 -0.33 14.68
N ALA A 45 -11.46 0.98 14.70
CA ALA A 45 -12.44 1.64 13.84
C ALA A 45 -11.84 2.15 12.52
N PHE A 46 -10.54 1.96 12.28
CA PHE A 46 -9.90 2.37 11.04
C PHE A 46 -8.65 1.55 10.71
N SER A 47 -8.28 1.54 9.44
CA SER A 47 -7.05 0.92 8.94
C SER A 47 -6.27 1.92 8.12
N LEU A 48 -4.94 1.93 8.29
CA LEU A 48 -4.02 2.71 7.48
C LEU A 48 -3.18 1.79 6.60
N ALA A 49 -3.22 1.99 5.29
CA ALA A 49 -2.43 1.24 4.32
C ALA A 49 -1.45 2.16 3.58
N ILE A 50 -0.24 1.67 3.34
CA ILE A 50 0.76 2.36 2.50
C ILE A 50 0.66 1.75 1.10
N VAL A 51 0.21 2.54 0.13
CA VAL A 51 0.06 2.10 -1.25
C VAL A 51 0.93 2.97 -2.17
N PRO A 52 1.46 2.43 -3.28
CA PRO A 52 2.18 3.24 -4.25
C PRO A 52 1.29 4.35 -4.81
N ASN A 53 1.84 5.54 -5.04
CA ASN A 53 1.06 6.66 -5.54
C ASN A 53 0.46 6.39 -6.93
N ASP A 54 1.20 5.64 -7.77
CA ASP A 54 0.82 5.20 -9.11
C ASP A 54 -0.32 4.16 -9.13
N GLN A 55 -0.66 3.58 -7.97
CA GLN A 55 -1.75 2.62 -7.86
C GLN A 55 -3.11 3.34 -7.86
N ALA A 56 -4.11 2.77 -8.55
CA ALA A 56 -5.46 3.33 -8.58
C ALA A 56 -6.03 3.51 -7.16
N ASP A 57 -6.82 4.57 -6.97
CA ASP A 57 -7.47 4.85 -5.68
C ASP A 57 -8.40 3.70 -5.29
N GLN A 58 -8.35 3.31 -4.01
CA GLN A 58 -9.18 2.21 -3.53
C GLN A 58 -10.56 2.75 -3.11
N PRO A 59 -11.65 2.10 -3.53
CA PRO A 59 -12.99 2.55 -3.18
C PRO A 59 -13.17 2.54 -1.67
N GLY A 60 -13.59 3.69 -1.11
CA GLY A 60 -13.77 3.87 0.34
C GLY A 60 -12.49 4.10 1.14
N ALA A 61 -11.34 4.25 0.48
CA ALA A 61 -10.08 4.64 1.11
C ALA A 61 -9.78 6.12 0.86
N GLN A 62 -9.46 6.87 1.91
CA GLN A 62 -9.16 8.30 1.83
C GLN A 62 -7.67 8.54 1.97
N VAL A 63 -7.07 9.29 1.04
CA VAL A 63 -5.65 9.67 1.17
C VAL A 63 -5.49 10.68 2.32
N VAL A 64 -4.74 10.28 3.35
CA VAL A 64 -4.48 11.11 4.55
C VAL A 64 -3.03 11.55 4.68
N GLY A 65 -2.15 11.06 3.81
CA GLY A 65 -0.76 11.48 3.78
C GLY A 65 0.02 10.87 2.62
N HIS A 66 1.24 11.36 2.42
CA HIS A 66 2.20 10.88 1.43
C HIS A 66 3.57 10.70 2.09
N CYS A 67 4.37 9.78 1.60
CA CYS A 67 5.69 9.49 2.15
C CYS A 67 6.69 9.05 1.05
N ALA A 68 7.98 9.12 1.38
CA ALA A 68 9.10 8.87 0.46
C ALA A 68 9.02 9.72 -0.82
N ASN A 69 8.95 11.06 -0.68
CA ASN A 69 8.84 12.01 -1.79
C ASN A 69 7.66 11.69 -2.72
N ASP A 70 6.47 11.50 -2.14
CA ASP A 70 5.22 11.23 -2.88
C ASP A 70 5.23 9.93 -3.72
N THR A 71 6.22 9.06 -3.51
CA THR A 71 6.26 7.72 -4.13
C THR A 71 5.16 6.83 -3.60
N PHE A 72 4.81 7.00 -2.31
CA PHE A 72 3.75 6.26 -1.65
C PHE A 72 2.74 7.21 -1.00
N LYS A 73 1.48 6.79 -0.98
CA LYS A 73 0.39 7.45 -0.28
C LYS A 73 -0.12 6.56 0.85
N ILE A 74 -0.59 7.19 1.91
CA ILE A 74 -1.13 6.55 3.10
C ILE A 74 -2.63 6.74 3.04
N THR A 75 -3.36 5.64 2.87
CA THR A 75 -4.80 5.63 2.77
C THR A 75 -5.43 5.23 4.10
N TYR A 76 -6.51 5.92 4.44
CA TYR A 76 -7.37 5.68 5.59
C TYR A 76 -8.63 4.99 5.13
N THR A 77 -8.90 3.82 5.68
CA THR A 77 -10.17 3.11 5.48
C THR A 77 -10.87 3.05 6.81
N ARG A 78 -12.09 3.58 6.89
CA ARG A 78 -12.90 3.43 8.10
C ARG A 78 -13.38 1.99 8.18
N ASN A 79 -13.06 1.32 9.28
CA ASN A 79 -13.61 0.00 9.59
C ASN A 79 -15.00 0.20 10.20
N SER A 80 -15.98 0.55 9.37
CA SER A 80 -17.37 0.45 9.79
C SER A 80 -17.70 -1.03 9.91
N ALA A 81 -17.93 -1.51 11.12
CA ALA A 81 -18.67 -2.76 11.34
C ALA A 81 -20.12 -2.55 10.88
N SER A 82 -20.30 -2.40 9.58
CA SER A 82 -21.55 -2.20 8.88
C SER A 82 -21.26 -2.60 7.44
N PRO A 83 -21.93 -3.63 6.89
CA PRO A 83 -21.82 -3.92 5.47
C PRO A 83 -22.31 -2.68 4.75
N ALA A 84 -21.39 -1.95 4.11
CA ALA A 84 -21.76 -1.01 3.07
C ALA A 84 -22.29 -1.85 1.90
N GLU A 85 -23.54 -2.27 2.03
CA GLU A 85 -24.46 -2.42 0.93
C GLU A 85 -24.42 -1.10 0.12
N ASN A 86 -24.47 -1.25 -1.21
CA ASN A 86 -24.65 -0.22 -2.24
C ASN A 86 -23.37 0.40 -2.82
N ASP A 87 -22.80 -0.27 -3.83
CA ASP A 87 -22.80 0.33 -5.18
C ASP A 87 -22.75 -0.79 -6.24
N ALA A 88 -23.94 -1.27 -6.60
CA ALA A 88 -24.20 -1.77 -7.93
C ALA A 88 -25.19 -0.79 -8.54
N GLN A 89 -24.72 0.05 -9.47
CA GLN A 89 -25.56 0.62 -10.52
C GLN A 89 -24.74 0.84 -11.79
#